data_AF-A0A1M3BBX3-F1
#
_entry.id   AF-A0A1M3BBX3-F1
#
_cell.length_a   1.000
_cell.length_b   1.000
_cell.length_c   1.000
_cell.angle_alpha   90.00
_cell.angle_beta   90.00
_cell.angle_gamma   90.00
#
_symmetry.space_group_name_H-M   'P 1'
#
loop_
_entity.id
_entity.type
_entity.pdbx_description
1 polymer ?
#
loop_
_entity_poly.entity_id
_entity_poly.type
_entity_poly.pdbx_seq_one_letter_code
_entity_poly.pdbx_strand_id
1 'polypeptide(L)' 'MQRCKAKSKRSGEQCKNYALKNYNVCRMHGARGGPKTSDGYLACKRAPTKHGMYSQESLEELKALRKMLKKPN' A
#
# COMPACT_ATOMS: atom_id res chain seq x y z
N MET A 1 -19.17 -10.46 -18.87
CA MET A 1 -18.53 -9.70 -17.77
C MET A 1 -17.19 -10.33 -17.42
N GLN A 2 -16.10 -9.57 -17.36
CA GLN A 2 -14.76 -10.14 -17.11
C GLN A 2 -14.58 -10.55 -15.64
N ARG A 3 -13.88 -11.67 -15.39
CA ARG A 3 -13.49 -12.07 -14.03
C ARG A 3 -12.30 -11.25 -13.52
N CYS A 4 -12.24 -11.08 -12.21
CA CYS A 4 -11.09 -10.47 -11.54
C CYS A 4 -9.80 -11.25 -11.86
N LYS A 5 -8.75 -10.54 -12.28
CA LYS A 5 -7.45 -11.15 -12.60
C LYS A 5 -6.60 -11.51 -11.37
N ALA A 6 -6.90 -10.93 -10.20
CA ALA A 6 -6.17 -11.22 -8.97
C ALA A 6 -6.43 -12.65 -8.46
N LYS A 7 -5.48 -13.18 -7.69
CA LYS A 7 -5.61 -14.46 -6.97
C LYS A 7 -6.19 -14.24 -5.58
N SER A 8 -7.02 -15.19 -5.12
CA SER A 8 -7.52 -15.24 -3.76
C SER A 8 -6.36 -15.39 -2.78
N LYS A 9 -6.31 -14.54 -1.74
CA LYS A 9 -5.29 -14.64 -0.70
C LYS A 9 -5.33 -15.97 0.06
N ARG A 10 -6.52 -16.57 0.22
CA ARG A 10 -6.71 -17.82 0.99
C ARG A 10 -6.35 -19.07 0.20
N SER A 11 -6.74 -19.13 -1.07
CA SER A 11 -6.59 -20.34 -1.91
C SER A 11 -5.50 -20.24 -2.96
N GLY A 12 -4.97 -19.06 -3.27
CA GLY A 12 -4.00 -18.86 -4.36
C GLY A 12 -4.59 -19.00 -5.77
N GLU A 13 -5.84 -19.44 -5.90
CA GLU A 13 -6.55 -19.56 -7.17
C GLU A 13 -7.06 -18.21 -7.70
N GLN A 14 -7.39 -18.14 -8.99
CA GLN A 14 -7.98 -16.94 -9.57
C GLN A 14 -9.30 -16.57 -8.86
N CYS A 15 -9.44 -15.29 -8.51
CA CYS A 15 -10.64 -14.76 -7.87
C CYS A 15 -11.90 -15.06 -8.69
N LYS A 16 -12.93 -15.58 -8.04
CA LYS A 16 -14.22 -15.92 -8.68
C LYS A 16 -15.13 -14.70 -8.89
N ASN A 17 -14.85 -13.57 -8.25
CA ASN A 17 -15.64 -12.34 -8.41
C ASN A 17 -15.46 -11.69 -9.79
N TYR A 18 -16.46 -10.92 -10.21
CA TYR A 18 -16.38 -10.09 -11.40
C TYR A 18 -15.47 -8.87 -11.20
N ALA A 19 -14.77 -8.48 -12.26
CA ALA A 19 -14.06 -7.21 -12.32
C ALA A 19 -15.07 -6.06 -12.44
N LEU A 20 -14.77 -4.91 -11.81
CA LEU A 20 -15.60 -3.72 -11.97
C LEU A 20 -15.42 -3.13 -13.37
N LYS A 21 -16.44 -2.42 -13.88
CA LYS A 21 -16.37 -1.70 -15.17
C LYS A 21 -15.13 -0.79 -15.20
N ASN A 22 -14.31 -0.91 -16.25
CA ASN A 22 -13.03 -0.22 -16.46
C ASN A 22 -11.91 -0.62 -15.47
N TYR A 23 -12.05 -1.75 -14.77
CA TYR A 23 -11.00 -2.33 -13.92
C TYR A 23 -10.71 -3.77 -14.31
N ASN A 24 -9.49 -4.21 -14.02
CA ASN A 24 -9.06 -5.60 -14.20
C ASN A 24 -9.35 -6.50 -12.97
N VAL A 25 -9.79 -5.90 -11.87
CA VAL A 25 -9.95 -6.55 -10.55
C VAL A 25 -11.31 -6.22 -9.94
N CYS A 26 -11.72 -6.97 -8.91
CA CYS A 26 -12.96 -6.74 -8.17
C CYS A 26 -12.77 -5.72 -7.03
N ARG A 27 -13.87 -5.30 -6.40
CA ARG A 27 -13.85 -4.37 -5.24
C ARG A 27 -12.93 -4.84 -4.10
N MET A 28 -12.89 -6.17 -3.86
CA MET A 28 -12.09 -6.77 -2.79
C MET A 28 -10.60 -6.80 -3.12
N HIS A 29 -10.26 -6.78 -4.42
CA HIS A 29 -8.88 -6.80 -4.91
C HIS A 29 -8.43 -5.43 -5.44
N GLY A 30 -9.07 -4.35 -4.98
CA GLY A 30 -8.57 -2.98 -5.14
C GLY A 30 -9.27 -2.14 -6.21
N ALA A 31 -10.28 -2.65 -6.92
CA ALA A 31 -11.01 -1.81 -7.85
C ALA A 31 -11.73 -0.68 -7.10
N ARG A 32 -11.55 0.55 -7.59
CA ARG A 32 -11.95 1.80 -6.92
C ARG A 32 -11.30 2.03 -5.54
N GLY A 33 -10.28 1.27 -5.15
CA GLY A 33 -9.51 1.54 -3.94
C GLY A 33 -8.70 2.83 -4.02
N GLY A 34 -8.31 3.37 -2.87
CA GLY A 34 -7.46 4.56 -2.75
C GLY A 34 -8.14 5.90 -3.09
N PRO A 35 -7.43 7.01 -2.85
CA PRO A 35 -7.92 8.35 -3.14
C PRO A 35 -8.14 8.57 -4.64
N LYS A 36 -9.12 9.42 -4.98
CA LYS A 36 -9.49 9.74 -6.37
C LYS A 36 -8.97 11.11 -6.81
N THR A 37 -8.63 11.96 -5.86
CA THR A 37 -8.11 13.31 -6.08
C THR A 37 -6.61 13.35 -5.83
N SER A 38 -5.92 14.30 -6.45
CA SER A 38 -4.51 14.62 -6.18
C SER A 38 -4.28 14.89 -4.69
N ASP A 39 -5.18 15.66 -4.09
CA ASP A 39 -5.04 16.09 -2.70
C ASP A 39 -5.22 14.92 -1.73
N GLY A 40 -6.18 14.05 -2.02
CA GLY A 40 -6.34 12.80 -1.27
C GLY A 40 -5.14 11.88 -1.42
N TYR A 41 -4.54 11.82 -2.61
CA TYR A 41 -3.30 11.08 -2.83
C TYR A 41 -2.14 11.64 -2.00
N LEU A 42 -1.97 12.97 -2.00
CA LEU A 42 -0.95 13.64 -1.20
C LEU A 42 -1.19 13.45 0.31
N ALA A 43 -2.44 13.53 0.77
CA ALA A 43 -2.79 13.29 2.17
C ALA A 43 -2.44 11.85 2.58
N CYS A 44 -2.81 10.84 1.77
CA CYS A 44 -2.42 9.46 2.02
C CYS A 44 -0.89 9.25 2.00
N LYS A 45 -0.17 9.96 1.13
CA LYS A 45 1.30 9.90 1.06
C LYS A 45 1.97 10.51 2.29
N ARG A 46 1.41 11.60 2.83
CA ARG A 46 1.95 12.30 4.01
C ARG A 46 1.62 11.60 5.33
N ALA A 47 0.54 10.83 5.39
CA ALA A 47 0.05 10.22 6.63
C ALA A 47 0.76 8.89 6.96
N PRO A 48 1.46 8.78 8.10
CA PRO A 48 2.00 7.50 8.60
C PRO A 48 0.90 6.67 9.29
N THR A 49 -0.06 6.18 8.52
CA THR A 49 -1.35 5.63 9.00
C THR A 49 -1.30 4.34 9.82
N LYS A 50 -0.17 3.62 9.84
CA LYS A 50 -0.09 2.34 10.59
C LYS A 50 0.39 2.49 12.02
N HIS A 51 1.55 3.11 12.23
CA HIS A 51 2.20 3.16 13.55
C HIS A 51 2.96 4.46 13.85
N GLY A 52 2.79 5.54 13.08
CA GLY A 52 3.44 6.85 13.30
C GLY A 52 4.96 6.88 13.03
N MET A 53 5.71 5.91 13.57
CA MET A 53 7.17 5.74 13.50
C MET A 53 7.74 5.47 12.11
N TYR A 54 6.88 5.41 11.08
CA TYR A 54 7.27 5.19 9.68
C TYR A 54 7.08 6.45 8.84
N SER A 55 6.96 7.61 9.48
CA SER A 55 7.11 8.87 8.77
C SER A 55 8.51 8.93 8.13
N GLN A 56 8.65 9.71 7.07
CA GLN A 56 9.94 9.91 6.42
C GLN A 56 10.98 10.46 7.44
N GLU A 57 10.56 11.41 8.27
CA GLU A 57 11.36 12.01 9.34
C GLU A 57 11.86 10.95 10.33
N SER A 58 10.97 10.10 10.89
CA SER A 58 11.38 9.05 11.82
C SER A 58 12.33 8.01 11.19
N LEU A 59 12.17 7.72 9.89
CA LEU A 59 13.10 6.84 9.17
C LEU A 59 14.47 7.48 8.97
N GLU A 60 14.53 8.79 8.70
CA GLU A 60 15.76 9.54 8.55
C GLU A 60 16.52 9.64 9.89
N GLU A 61 15.82 9.93 10.98
CA GLU A 61 16.36 9.93 12.34
C GLU A 61 16.95 8.55 12.71
N LEU A 62 16.19 7.47 12.50
CA LEU A 62 16.66 6.11 12.77
C LEU A 62 17.89 5.74 11.94
N LYS A 63 17.97 6.22 10.69
CA LYS A 63 19.13 6.00 9.82
C LYS A 63 20.35 6.76 10.31
N ALA A 64 20.18 8.01 10.75
CA ALA A 64 21.24 8.81 11.34
C ALA A 64 21.78 8.18 12.64
N LEU A 65 20.88 7.81 13.56
CA LEU A 65 21.21 7.12 14.80
C LEU A 65 21.96 5.81 14.54
N ARG A 66 21.50 4.98 13.60
CA ARG A 66 22.22 3.75 13.21
C ARG A 66 23.62 4.02 12.68
N LYS A 67 23.81 5.07 11.90
CA LYS A 67 25.13 5.45 11.38
C LYS A 67 26.07 5.85 12.53
N MET A 68 25.57 6.58 13.52
CA MET A 68 26.33 6.98 14.71
C MET A 68 26.68 5.80 15.62
N LEU A 69 25.74 4.86 15.81
CA LEU A 69 25.92 3.69 16.68
C LEU A 69 26.76 2.57 16.06
N LYS A 70 27.08 2.65 14.76
CA LYS A 70 27.89 1.65 14.07
C LYS A 70 29.33 1.75 14.59
N LYS A 71 29.63 1.03 15.68
CA LYS A 71 30.99 0.90 16.19
C LYS A 71 31.89 0.33 15.07
N PRO A 72 33.07 0.91 14.82
CA PRO A 72 34.07 0.23 14.01
C PRO A 72 34.46 -1.06 14.72
N ASN A 73 34.38 -2.18 14.01
CA ASN A 73 35.10 -3.41 14.39
C ASN A 73 36.59 -3.19 14.12
#